data_AF-A0A150RUL9-F1
#
_entry.id   AF-A0A150RUL9-F1
#
_cell.length_a   1.000
_cell.length_b   1.000
_cell.length_c   1.000
_cell.angle_alpha   90.00
_cell.angle_beta   90.00
_cell.angle_gamma   90.00
#
_symmetry.space_group_name_H-M   'P 1'
#
loop_
_entity.id
_entity.type
_entity.pdbx_description
1 polymer ?
#
loop_
_entity_poly.entity_id
_entity_poly.type
_entity_poly.pdbx_seq_one_letter_code
_entity_poly.pdbx_strand_id
1 'polypeptide(L)' 'TAGPERPSKKAEAEKVSAAPCETACRALASMSRAAQHLCGLAGDADQRCDAARTRVKSATDRVEAQCPRCAEP' A
#
# COMPACT_ATOMS: atom_id res chain seq x y z
N THR A 1 9.88 -37.93 10.14
CA THR A 1 10.07 -36.67 10.89
C THR A 1 9.06 -35.67 10.39
N ALA A 2 8.07 -35.34 11.22
CA ALA A 2 7.03 -34.35 10.93
C ALA A 2 7.54 -32.95 11.29
N GLY A 3 7.45 -32.00 10.37
CA GLY A 3 7.68 -30.57 10.62
C GLY A 3 6.35 -29.87 10.97
N PRO A 4 6.35 -28.87 11.86
CA PRO A 4 5.10 -28.30 12.37
C PRO A 4 4.42 -27.41 11.34
N GLU A 5 3.13 -27.67 11.16
CA GLU A 5 2.16 -26.86 10.42
C GLU A 5 2.14 -25.44 11.00
N ARG A 6 2.20 -24.41 10.14
CA ARG A 6 1.97 -23.02 10.55
C ARG A 6 0.48 -22.70 10.39
N PRO A 7 -0.28 -22.51 11.47
CA PRO A 7 -1.68 -22.13 11.37
C PRO A 7 -1.76 -20.60 11.25
N SER A 8 -1.87 -20.07 10.04
CA SER A 8 -2.15 -18.64 9.86
C SER A 8 -3.60 -18.45 9.40
N LYS A 9 -4.47 -18.51 10.40
CA LYS A 9 -5.76 -17.82 10.54
C LYS A 9 -6.27 -17.13 9.28
N LYS A 10 -7.38 -17.68 8.77
CA LYS A 10 -8.40 -16.92 8.03
C LYS A 10 -8.83 -15.77 8.94
N ALA A 11 -8.37 -14.55 8.65
CA ALA A 11 -8.86 -13.37 9.33
C ALA A 11 -10.25 -13.08 8.76
N GLU A 12 -11.27 -13.44 9.54
CA GLU A 12 -12.64 -13.02 9.38
C GLU A 12 -12.69 -11.52 9.11
N ALA A 13 -13.29 -11.16 7.97
CA ALA A 13 -13.61 -9.80 7.59
C ALA A 13 -14.78 -9.31 8.44
N GLU A 14 -14.55 -9.12 9.74
CA GLU A 14 -15.55 -8.56 10.63
C GLU A 14 -15.23 -7.08 10.93
N LYS A 15 -16.07 -6.19 10.38
CA LYS A 15 -16.26 -4.77 10.70
C LYS A 15 -15.07 -3.83 10.45
N VAL A 16 -14.81 -3.50 9.20
CA VAL A 16 -13.98 -2.34 8.81
C VAL A 16 -14.87 -1.25 8.21
N SER A 17 -15.69 -0.59 9.04
CA SER A 17 -16.70 0.36 8.52
C SER A 17 -16.38 1.84 8.77
N ALA A 18 -15.38 2.18 9.60
CA ALA A 18 -14.89 3.55 9.80
C ALA A 18 -13.35 3.67 9.91
N ALA A 19 -12.65 2.56 10.21
CA ALA A 19 -11.20 2.41 10.07
C ALA A 19 -10.62 2.20 8.63
N PRO A 20 -11.38 2.01 7.53
CA PRO A 20 -10.80 1.67 6.24
C PRO A 20 -10.06 2.85 5.61
N CYS A 21 -10.60 4.08 5.73
CA CYS A 21 -9.99 5.23 5.10
C CYS A 21 -8.70 5.70 5.78
N GLU A 22 -8.64 5.75 7.13
CA GLU A 22 -7.40 6.09 7.81
C GLU A 22 -6.29 5.07 7.51
N THR A 23 -6.64 3.78 7.52
CA THR A 23 -5.73 2.70 7.15
C THR A 23 -5.29 2.82 5.69
N ALA A 24 -6.21 3.12 4.78
CA ALA A 24 -5.92 3.35 3.37
C ALA A 24 -5.00 4.57 3.15
N CYS A 25 -5.25 5.70 3.81
CA CYS A 25 -4.38 6.87 3.75
C CYS A 25 -2.97 6.52 4.26
N ARG A 26 -2.86 5.83 5.41
CA ARG A 26 -1.57 5.42 5.98
C ARG A 26 -0.82 4.46 5.08
N ALA A 27 -1.53 3.50 4.48
CA ALA A 27 -0.95 2.56 3.53
C ALA A 27 -0.44 3.30 2.29
N LEU A 28 -1.22 4.22 1.72
CA LEU A 28 -0.81 5.03 0.58
C LEU A 28 0.43 5.86 0.90
N ALA A 29 0.46 6.55 2.05
CA ALA A 29 1.62 7.31 2.49
C ALA A 29 2.88 6.42 2.66
N SER A 30 2.70 5.19 3.16
CA SER A 30 3.79 4.21 3.26
C SER A 30 4.29 3.77 1.88
N MET A 31 3.38 3.50 0.94
CA MET A 31 3.74 3.13 -0.43
C MET A 31 4.50 4.26 -1.12
N SER A 32 4.07 5.52 -0.96
CA SER A 32 4.75 6.69 -1.52
C SER A 32 6.17 6.85 -0.99
N ARG A 33 6.40 6.65 0.32
CA ARG A 33 7.76 6.70 0.91
C ARG A 33 8.64 5.56 0.40
N ALA A 34 8.10 4.36 0.30
CA ALA A 34 8.82 3.20 -0.24
C ALA A 34 9.23 3.43 -1.71
N ALA A 35 8.32 3.95 -2.53
CA ALA A 35 8.63 4.28 -3.92
C ALA A 35 9.73 5.35 -4.04
N GLN A 36 9.67 6.41 -3.23
CA GLN A 36 10.74 7.42 -3.19
C GLN A 36 12.09 6.82 -2.81
N HIS A 37 12.12 5.95 -1.78
CA HIS A 37 13.34 5.28 -1.36
C HIS A 37 13.89 4.35 -2.45
N LEU A 38 13.02 3.56 -3.09
CA LEU A 38 13.40 2.69 -4.21
C LEU A 38 13.97 3.48 -5.39
N CYS A 39 13.36 4.62 -5.75
CA CYS A 39 13.86 5.50 -6.79
C CYS A 39 15.22 6.11 -6.41
N GLY A 40 15.42 6.49 -5.13
CA GLY A 40 16.73 6.96 -4.65
C GLY A 40 17.83 5.91 -4.73
N LEU A 41 17.49 4.62 -4.62
CA LEU A 41 18.45 3.51 -4.74
C LEU A 41 18.71 3.08 -6.19
N ALA A 42 17.66 3.00 -7.02
CA ALA A 42 17.74 2.50 -8.38
C ALA A 42 18.08 3.59 -9.42
N GLY A 43 17.75 4.84 -9.12
CA GLY A 43 17.77 5.96 -10.06
C GLY A 43 16.41 6.23 -10.70
N ASP A 44 16.12 7.50 -11.00
CA ASP A 44 14.82 7.95 -11.50
C ASP A 44 14.42 7.38 -12.86
N ALA A 45 15.40 6.98 -13.68
CA ALA A 45 15.19 6.38 -15.00
C ALA A 45 15.15 4.84 -14.98
N ASP A 46 15.25 4.22 -13.80
CA ASP A 46 15.23 2.77 -13.66
C ASP A 46 13.79 2.23 -13.71
N GLN A 47 13.61 1.12 -14.43
CA GLN A 47 12.31 0.44 -14.58
C GLN A 47 11.64 0.07 -13.24
N ARG A 48 12.42 -0.21 -12.20
CA ARG A 48 11.90 -0.51 -10.85
C ARG A 48 11.32 0.73 -10.19
N CYS A 49 11.95 1.90 -10.40
CA CYS A 49 11.42 3.17 -9.95
C CYS A 49 10.11 3.50 -10.67
N ASP A 50 10.07 3.36 -12.00
CA ASP A 50 8.84 3.54 -12.79
C ASP A 50 7.72 2.62 -12.32
N ALA A 51 7.99 1.33 -12.17
CA ALA A 51 7.01 0.36 -11.69
C ALA A 51 6.49 0.71 -10.27
N ALA A 52 7.37 1.19 -9.38
CA ALA A 52 6.97 1.63 -8.04
C ALA A 52 6.06 2.88 -8.11
N ARG A 53 6.40 3.86 -8.96
CA ARG A 53 5.57 5.06 -9.19
C ARG A 53 4.21 4.71 -9.78
N THR A 54 4.15 3.81 -10.76
CA THR A 54 2.88 3.32 -11.32
C THR A 54 2.00 2.70 -10.24
N ARG A 55 2.58 1.87 -9.36
CA ARG A 55 1.85 1.24 -8.25
C ARG A 55 1.29 2.26 -7.27
N VAL A 56 2.08 3.28 -6.91
CA VAL A 56 1.61 4.38 -6.06
C VAL A 56 0.46 5.11 -6.73
N LYS A 57 0.57 5.46 -8.02
CA LYS A 57 -0.49 6.15 -8.75
C LYS A 57 -1.79 5.34 -8.79
N SER A 58 -1.72 4.03 -9.04
CA SER A 58 -2.91 3.17 -8.99
C SER A 58 -3.50 3.03 -7.58
N ALA A 59 -2.66 3.04 -6.54
CA ALA A 59 -3.14 3.04 -5.17
C ALA A 59 -3.82 4.38 -4.82
N THR A 60 -3.24 5.51 -5.24
CA THR A 60 -3.85 6.84 -5.08
C THR A 60 -5.24 6.87 -5.68
N ASP A 61 -5.40 6.47 -6.95
CA ASP A 61 -6.69 6.46 -7.65
C ASP A 61 -7.75 5.66 -6.89
N ARG A 62 -7.40 4.46 -6.42
CA ARG A 62 -8.29 3.60 -5.64
C ARG A 62 -8.66 4.20 -4.28
N VAL A 63 -7.69 4.84 -3.63
CA VAL A 63 -7.90 5.46 -2.31
C VAL A 63 -8.71 6.74 -2.47
N GLU A 64 -8.49 7.55 -3.49
CA GLU A 64 -9.29 8.74 -3.78
C GLU A 64 -10.75 8.38 -4.10
N ALA A 65 -10.97 7.34 -4.91
CA ALA A 65 -12.32 6.86 -5.24
C ALA A 65 -13.12 6.39 -4.01
N GLN A 66 -12.44 5.86 -2.98
CA GLN A 66 -13.07 5.33 -1.77
C GLN A 66 -13.05 6.32 -0.59
N CYS A 67 -12.02 7.16 -0.55
CA CYS A 67 -11.62 7.99 0.58
C CYS A 67 -11.01 9.32 0.06
N PRO A 68 -11.85 10.24 -0.47
CA PRO A 68 -11.38 11.47 -1.12
C PRO A 68 -10.59 12.42 -0.21
N ARG A 69 -10.71 12.26 1.12
CA ARG A 69 -9.99 13.04 2.13
C ARG A 69 -8.51 12.68 2.26
N CYS A 70 -8.06 11.54 1.71
CA CYS A 70 -6.64 11.13 1.79
C CYS A 70 -5.71 11.90 0.84
N ALA A 71 -6.28 12.64 -0.13
CA ALA A 71 -5.52 13.44 -1.10
C ALA A 71 -5.31 14.89 -0.64
N GLU A 72 -5.98 15.30 0.43
CA GLU A 72 -5.86 16.64 1.00
C GLU A 72 -4.75 16.59 2.09
N PRO A 73 -3.71 17.44 1.98
CA PRO A 73 -2.55 17.43 2.87
C PRO A 73 -2.84 17.89 4.31
#